data_AF-A2EN42-F1
#
_entry.id   AF-A2EN42-F1
#
_cell.length_a   1.000
_cell.length_b   1.000
_cell.length_c   1.000
_cell.angle_alpha   90.00
_cell.angle_beta   90.00
_cell.angle_gamma   90.00
#
_symmetry.space_group_name_H-M   'P 1'
#
loop_
_entity.id
_entity.type
_entity.pdbx_description
1 polymer ?
#
loop_
_entity_poly.entity_id
_entity_poly.type
_entity_poly.pdbx_seq_one_letter_code
_entity_poly.pdbx_strand_id
1 'polypeptide(L)'
;MTTETSSFFKKMTNIYLTTAVADVFANTIIRGIQCADCPIDFVDAVLHGCHTATTFIAHPIADKILENISQSYKYHSQDENGCKIYAYVAGGIATAGLITAINFPLDQFRTSRKEGKFNMPKASEFTGFFVNQVGSKLGSMFACQMLGSIAAKEYTNPFIRWTRDQALLASVNFVSTIFVVPIALVSRKNIKQLFTKWVKQLYPNMILCDSVGHFMSLSSF
;
A
#
# COMPACT_ATOMS: atom_id res chain seq x y z
N MET A 1 -19.67 -8.72 -21.31
CA MET A 1 -18.96 -8.02 -20.21
C MET A 1 -18.37 -9.00 -19.17
N THR A 2 -18.09 -10.26 -19.52
CA THR A 2 -18.11 -11.38 -18.55
C THR A 2 -16.81 -12.18 -18.39
N THR A 3 -15.85 -12.12 -19.32
CA THR A 3 -14.60 -12.92 -19.24
C THR A 3 -13.39 -12.12 -18.74
N GLU A 4 -13.15 -10.89 -19.23
CA GLU A 4 -12.02 -10.05 -18.78
C GLU A 4 -12.17 -9.53 -17.33
N THR A 5 -13.40 -9.26 -16.90
CA THR A 5 -13.64 -8.78 -15.53
C THR A 5 -13.40 -9.90 -14.52
N SER A 6 -13.74 -11.14 -14.88
CA SER A 6 -13.48 -12.34 -14.07
C SER A 6 -11.98 -12.60 -13.90
N SER A 7 -11.19 -12.43 -14.96
CA SER A 7 -9.73 -12.60 -14.89
C SER A 7 -9.04 -11.51 -14.05
N PHE A 8 -9.51 -10.26 -14.11
CA PHE A 8 -9.00 -9.17 -13.27
C PHE A 8 -9.23 -9.44 -11.78
N PHE A 9 -10.47 -9.73 -11.37
CA PHE A 9 -10.76 -9.96 -9.96
C PHE A 9 -10.07 -11.22 -9.44
N LYS A 10 -9.97 -12.29 -10.24
CA LYS A 10 -9.19 -13.47 -9.88
C LYS A 10 -7.71 -13.12 -9.64
N LYS A 11 -7.12 -12.28 -10.49
CA LYS A 11 -5.74 -11.78 -10.31
C LYS A 11 -5.61 -10.94 -9.04
N MET A 12 -6.54 -10.03 -8.77
CA MET A 12 -6.53 -9.22 -7.55
C MET A 12 -6.69 -10.07 -6.29
N THR A 13 -7.56 -11.09 -6.31
CA THR A 13 -7.69 -12.04 -5.20
C THR A 13 -6.39 -12.80 -4.96
N ASN A 14 -5.70 -13.25 -6.02
CA ASN A 14 -4.41 -13.92 -5.86
C ASN A 14 -3.35 -12.98 -5.25
N ILE A 15 -3.24 -11.76 -5.76
CA ILE A 15 -2.32 -10.74 -5.20
C ILE A 15 -2.67 -10.47 -3.74
N TYR A 16 -3.95 -10.34 -3.39
CA TYR A 16 -4.39 -10.10 -2.04
C TYR A 16 -3.96 -11.23 -1.10
N LEU A 17 -4.31 -12.48 -1.42
CA LEU A 17 -3.99 -13.64 -0.58
C LEU A 17 -2.48 -13.82 -0.45
N THR A 18 -1.75 -13.73 -1.56
CA THR A 18 -0.30 -13.86 -1.58
C THR A 18 0.37 -12.78 -0.75
N THR A 19 -0.07 -11.54 -0.87
CA THR A 19 0.48 -10.43 -0.10
C THR A 19 0.17 -10.58 1.38
N ALA A 20 -1.03 -11.02 1.74
CA ALA A 20 -1.41 -11.23 3.13
C ALA A 20 -0.53 -12.30 3.79
N VAL A 21 -0.31 -13.43 3.10
CA VAL A 21 0.55 -14.52 3.59
C VAL A 21 2.01 -14.07 3.67
N ALA A 22 2.50 -13.40 2.63
CA ALA A 22 3.86 -12.86 2.60
C ALA A 22 4.12 -11.89 3.76
N ASP A 23 3.14 -11.06 4.11
CA ASP A 23 3.26 -10.10 5.20
C ASP A 23 3.24 -10.77 6.59
N VAL A 24 2.43 -11.80 6.79
CA VAL A 24 2.48 -12.64 8.02
C VAL A 24 3.87 -13.27 8.17
N PHE A 25 4.42 -13.79 7.08
CA PHE A 25 5.76 -14.39 7.06
C PHE A 25 6.85 -13.33 7.33
N ALA A 26 6.81 -12.19 6.65
CA ALA A 26 7.75 -11.10 6.84
C ALA A 26 7.73 -10.58 8.29
N ASN A 27 6.55 -10.40 8.88
CA ASN A 27 6.41 -9.99 10.28
C ASN A 27 7.00 -11.02 11.25
N THR A 28 6.86 -12.31 10.95
CA THR A 28 7.47 -13.39 11.74
C THR A 28 8.99 -13.30 11.71
N ILE A 29 9.58 -13.11 10.53
CA ILE A 29 11.03 -12.94 10.37
C ILE A 29 11.51 -11.70 11.11
N ILE A 30 10.87 -10.55 10.90
CA ILE A 30 11.26 -9.28 11.52
C ILE A 30 11.26 -9.40 13.05
N ARG A 31 10.23 -10.04 13.62
CA ARG A 31 10.18 -10.29 15.07
C ARG A 31 11.31 -11.18 15.56
N GLY A 32 11.67 -12.21 14.79
CA GLY A 32 12.82 -13.07 15.10
C GLY A 32 14.14 -12.30 15.11
N ILE A 33 14.34 -11.44 14.11
CA ILE A 33 15.54 -10.59 13.98
C ILE A 33 15.61 -9.54 15.08
N GLN A 34 14.46 -9.05 15.54
CA GLN A 34 14.35 -8.13 16.67
C GLN A 34 14.41 -8.81 18.04
N CYS A 35 14.60 -10.13 18.11
CA CYS A 35 14.61 -10.91 19.34
C CYS A 35 13.38 -10.65 20.21
N ALA A 36 12.18 -10.64 19.62
CA ALA A 36 10.96 -10.35 20.37
C ALA A 36 10.68 -11.43 21.44
N ASP A 37 10.59 -11.02 22.71
CA ASP A 37 10.40 -11.93 23.85
C ASP A 37 8.99 -12.51 23.99
N CYS A 38 8.04 -12.07 23.17
CA CYS A 38 6.64 -12.51 23.24
C CYS A 38 6.23 -13.41 22.06
N PRO A 39 5.36 -14.41 22.30
CA PRO A 39 4.81 -15.26 21.24
C PRO A 39 4.20 -14.44 20.11
N ILE A 40 4.24 -15.00 18.90
CA ILE A 40 3.60 -14.37 17.75
C ILE A 40 2.11 -14.34 17.99
N ASP A 41 1.57 -13.13 18.03
CA ASP A 41 0.14 -12.91 18.01
C ASP A 41 -0.38 -13.14 16.59
N PHE A 42 -0.75 -14.38 16.29
CA PHE A 42 -1.14 -14.79 14.95
C PHE A 42 -2.34 -14.00 14.43
N VAL A 43 -3.29 -13.67 15.29
CA VAL A 43 -4.47 -12.88 14.89
C VAL A 43 -4.05 -11.44 14.55
N ASP A 44 -3.12 -10.82 15.30
CA ASP A 44 -2.55 -9.52 14.94
C ASP A 44 -1.81 -9.57 13.60
N ALA A 45 -1.05 -10.65 13.38
CA ALA A 45 -0.28 -10.85 12.16
C ALA A 45 -1.19 -11.00 10.93
N VAL A 46 -2.26 -11.79 11.03
CA VAL A 46 -3.24 -11.96 9.94
C VAL A 46 -3.97 -10.65 9.64
N LEU A 47 -4.39 -9.90 10.66
CA LEU A 47 -5.03 -8.59 10.47
C LEU A 47 -4.08 -7.59 9.80
N HIS A 48 -2.80 -7.59 10.19
CA HIS A 48 -1.78 -6.78 9.53
C HIS A 48 -1.57 -7.23 8.07
N GLY A 49 -1.54 -8.54 7.81
CA GLY A 49 -1.46 -9.09 6.46
C GLY A 49 -2.62 -8.63 5.57
N CYS A 50 -3.85 -8.65 6.07
CA CYS A 50 -5.03 -8.12 5.37
C CYS A 50 -4.91 -6.61 5.10
N HIS A 51 -4.40 -5.84 6.07
CA HIS A 51 -4.16 -4.40 5.90
C HIS A 51 -3.15 -4.14 4.77
N THR A 52 -2.04 -4.87 4.75
CA THR A 52 -1.02 -4.80 3.69
C THR A 52 -1.58 -5.24 2.35
N ALA A 53 -2.28 -6.37 2.28
CA ALA A 53 -2.88 -6.89 1.06
C ALA A 53 -3.88 -5.93 0.44
N THR A 54 -4.74 -5.31 1.25
CA THR A 54 -5.65 -4.25 0.81
C THR A 54 -4.89 -3.11 0.14
N THR A 55 -3.77 -2.70 0.74
CA THR A 55 -2.94 -1.61 0.20
C THR A 55 -2.38 -1.95 -1.19
N PHE A 56 -2.05 -3.22 -1.46
CA PHE A 56 -1.53 -3.67 -2.76
C PHE A 56 -2.59 -3.72 -3.85
N ILE A 57 -3.84 -4.08 -3.53
CA ILE A 57 -4.92 -4.22 -4.53
C ILE A 57 -5.79 -2.96 -4.68
N ALA A 58 -5.77 -2.05 -3.70
CA ALA A 58 -6.68 -0.92 -3.66
C ALA A 58 -6.55 -0.02 -4.89
N HIS A 59 -5.33 0.23 -5.36
CA HIS A 59 -5.11 1.12 -6.48
C HIS A 59 -5.62 0.55 -7.82
N PRO A 60 -5.24 -0.67 -8.24
CA PRO A 60 -5.80 -1.30 -9.44
C PRO A 60 -7.33 -1.39 -9.43
N ILE A 61 -7.93 -1.65 -8.26
CA ILE A 61 -9.38 -1.71 -8.12
C ILE A 61 -10.00 -0.31 -8.26
N ALA A 62 -9.41 0.71 -7.61
CA ALA A 62 -9.85 2.10 -7.74
C ALA A 62 -9.81 2.56 -9.20
N ASP A 63 -8.72 2.28 -9.91
CA ASP A 63 -8.58 2.61 -11.33
C ASP A 63 -9.66 1.92 -12.16
N LYS A 64 -9.86 0.61 -11.96
CA LYS A 64 -10.89 -0.13 -12.69
C LYS A 64 -12.29 0.44 -12.46
N ILE A 65 -12.60 0.84 -11.23
CA ILE A 65 -13.89 1.47 -10.90
C ILE A 65 -13.99 2.84 -11.58
N LEU A 66 -12.98 3.69 -11.45
CA LEU A 66 -12.98 5.03 -12.03
C LEU A 66 -13.03 5.02 -13.56
N GLU A 67 -12.31 4.12 -14.21
CA GLU A 67 -12.35 3.93 -15.67
C GLU A 67 -13.73 3.49 -16.17
N ASN A 68 -14.44 2.67 -15.38
CA ASN A 68 -15.78 2.20 -15.74
C ASN A 68 -16.86 3.28 -15.54
N ILE A 69 -16.66 4.20 -14.61
CA ILE A 69 -17.67 5.21 -14.22
C ILE A 69 -17.39 6.57 -14.87
N SER A 70 -16.13 6.91 -15.14
CA SER A 70 -15.72 8.23 -15.60
C SER A 70 -14.89 8.15 -16.88
N GLN A 71 -15.50 8.57 -17.99
CA GLN A 71 -14.82 8.68 -19.28
C GLN A 71 -13.71 9.73 -19.25
N SER A 72 -13.88 10.80 -18.46
CA SER A 72 -12.85 11.83 -18.25
C SER A 72 -11.65 11.25 -17.51
N TYR A 73 -11.86 10.41 -16.49
CA TYR A 73 -10.77 9.72 -15.83
C TYR A 73 -10.01 8.83 -16.81
N LYS A 74 -10.75 8.01 -17.58
CA LYS A 74 -10.18 7.11 -18.58
C LYS A 74 -9.35 7.86 -19.63
N TYR A 75 -9.85 9.00 -20.13
CA TYR A 75 -9.10 9.87 -21.04
C TYR A 75 -7.81 10.39 -20.38
N HIS A 76 -7.91 10.96 -19.18
CA HIS A 76 -6.76 11.53 -18.50
C HIS A 76 -5.75 10.50 -18.01
N SER A 77 -6.15 9.26 -17.70
CA SER A 77 -5.24 8.20 -17.28
C SER A 77 -4.54 7.53 -18.46
N GLN A 78 -5.26 7.27 -19.57
CA GLN A 78 -4.76 6.45 -20.68
C GLN A 78 -4.20 7.27 -21.86
N ASP A 79 -4.77 8.43 -22.18
CA ASP A 79 -4.36 9.24 -23.35
C ASP A 79 -3.06 10.01 -23.09
N GLU A 80 -2.17 10.09 -24.07
CA GLU A 80 -0.92 10.87 -23.98
C GLU A 80 -1.19 12.36 -23.80
N ASN A 81 -2.28 12.88 -24.38
CA ASN A 81 -2.71 14.27 -24.23
C ASN A 81 -3.52 14.51 -22.95
N GLY A 82 -3.78 13.45 -22.17
CA GLY A 82 -4.52 13.52 -20.92
C GLY A 82 -3.74 14.23 -19.81
N CYS A 83 -4.44 15.03 -19.00
CA CYS A 83 -3.88 15.60 -17.77
C CYS A 83 -3.60 14.51 -16.74
N LYS A 84 -2.39 13.95 -16.76
CA LYS A 84 -2.01 12.85 -15.87
C LYS A 84 -2.13 13.20 -14.39
N ILE A 85 -1.89 14.46 -14.03
CA ILE A 85 -2.04 14.95 -12.65
C ILE A 85 -3.47 14.76 -12.15
N TYR A 86 -4.48 15.02 -13.00
CA TYR A 86 -5.87 14.80 -12.62
C TYR A 86 -6.14 13.31 -12.33
N ALA A 87 -5.64 12.42 -13.18
CA ALA A 87 -5.75 10.98 -12.94
C ALA A 87 -5.04 10.56 -11.64
N TYR A 88 -3.89 11.15 -11.31
CA TYR A 88 -3.20 10.85 -10.05
C TYR A 88 -3.99 11.30 -8.83
N VAL A 89 -4.57 12.50 -8.90
CA VAL A 89 -5.36 13.02 -7.80
C VAL A 89 -6.61 12.17 -7.60
N ALA A 90 -7.36 11.92 -8.67
CA ALA A 90 -8.58 11.14 -8.61
C ALA A 90 -8.32 9.67 -8.18
N GLY A 91 -7.34 9.01 -8.80
CA GLY A 91 -6.95 7.64 -8.47
C GLY A 91 -6.41 7.51 -7.05
N GLY A 92 -5.61 8.48 -6.59
CA GLY A 92 -5.05 8.50 -5.24
C GLY A 92 -6.12 8.69 -4.16
N ILE A 93 -7.09 9.58 -4.40
CA ILE A 93 -8.24 9.79 -3.52
C ILE A 93 -9.12 8.54 -3.47
N ALA A 94 -9.44 7.95 -4.62
CA ALA A 94 -10.26 6.73 -4.67
C ALA A 94 -9.57 5.55 -3.99
N THR A 95 -8.26 5.38 -4.22
CA THR A 95 -7.43 4.38 -3.54
C THR A 95 -7.44 4.58 -2.03
N ALA A 96 -7.24 5.81 -1.56
CA ALA A 96 -7.30 6.15 -0.15
C ALA A 96 -8.69 5.84 0.44
N GLY A 97 -9.76 6.06 -0.32
CA GLY A 97 -11.12 5.72 0.06
C GLY A 97 -11.30 4.22 0.28
N LEU A 98 -10.86 3.39 -0.68
CA LEU A 98 -10.93 1.93 -0.55
C LEU A 98 -10.11 1.40 0.64
N ILE A 99 -8.89 1.90 0.79
CA ILE A 99 -8.04 1.55 1.94
C ILE A 99 -8.72 1.94 3.23
N THR A 100 -9.28 3.15 3.33
CA THR A 100 -9.98 3.59 4.53
C THR A 100 -11.18 2.71 4.83
N ALA A 101 -12.01 2.38 3.82
CA ALA A 101 -13.20 1.58 4.01
C ALA A 101 -12.91 0.17 4.58
N ILE A 102 -11.77 -0.43 4.19
CA ILE A 102 -11.40 -1.79 4.60
C ILE A 102 -10.47 -1.77 5.82
N ASN A 103 -9.43 -0.94 5.82
CA ASN A 103 -8.39 -0.96 6.85
C ASN A 103 -8.80 -0.24 8.12
N PHE A 104 -9.66 0.77 8.06
CA PHE A 104 -10.15 1.44 9.27
C PHE A 104 -10.85 0.47 10.24
N PRO A 105 -11.85 -0.35 9.81
CA PRO A 105 -12.47 -1.30 10.74
C PRO A 105 -11.50 -2.39 11.22
N LEU A 106 -10.54 -2.81 10.38
CA LEU A 106 -9.48 -3.74 10.80
C LEU A 106 -8.61 -3.16 11.92
N ASP A 107 -8.20 -1.90 11.80
CA ASP A 107 -7.41 -1.21 12.82
C ASP A 107 -8.19 -1.01 14.12
N GLN A 108 -9.48 -0.70 14.04
CA GLN A 108 -10.36 -0.58 15.20
C GLN A 108 -10.53 -1.92 15.92
N PHE A 109 -10.72 -3.01 15.17
CA PHE A 109 -10.80 -4.36 15.74
C PHE A 109 -9.48 -4.76 16.41
N ARG A 110 -8.35 -4.47 15.75
CA ARG A 110 -7.00 -4.75 16.27
C ARG A 110 -6.73 -4.00 17.58
N THR A 111 -7.10 -2.73 17.63
CA THR A 111 -6.95 -1.88 18.83
C THR A 111 -7.84 -2.36 19.96
N SER A 112 -9.12 -2.64 19.66
CA SER A 112 -10.08 -3.13 20.64
C SER A 112 -9.64 -4.45 21.27
N ARG A 113 -9.02 -5.35 20.48
CA ARG A 113 -8.49 -6.62 21.00
C ARG A 113 -7.28 -6.40 21.93
N LYS A 114 -6.40 -5.46 21.60
CA LYS A 114 -5.22 -5.14 22.44
C LYS A 114 -5.59 -4.43 23.73
N GLU A 115 -6.60 -3.56 23.70
CA GLU A 115 -7.06 -2.79 24.85
C GLU A 115 -8.13 -3.52 25.69
N GLY A 116 -8.69 -4.61 25.17
CA GLY A 116 -9.78 -5.36 25.80
C GLY A 116 -11.10 -4.58 25.89
N LYS A 117 -11.23 -3.48 25.14
CA LYS A 117 -12.41 -2.59 25.14
C LYS A 117 -12.75 -2.18 23.72
N PHE A 118 -14.03 -2.31 23.36
CA PHE A 118 -14.53 -1.80 22.09
C PHE A 118 -14.88 -0.32 22.24
N ASN A 119 -14.06 0.54 21.68
CA ASN A 119 -14.35 1.97 21.58
C ASN A 119 -15.04 2.21 20.25
N MET A 120 -16.25 2.78 20.27
CA MET A 120 -16.94 3.13 19.03
C MET A 120 -16.16 4.24 18.32
N PRO A 121 -15.70 4.03 17.07
CA PRO A 121 -14.87 5.02 16.38
C PRO A 121 -15.62 6.31 16.13
N LYS A 122 -14.95 7.45 16.35
CA LYS A 122 -15.51 8.77 16.05
C LYS A 122 -15.41 9.06 14.55
N ALA A 123 -16.35 9.82 14.00
CA ALA A 123 -16.28 10.29 12.62
C ALA A 123 -14.98 11.08 12.32
N SER A 124 -14.44 11.78 13.31
CA SER A 124 -13.14 12.47 13.24
C SER A 124 -11.95 11.52 13.06
N GLU A 125 -12.04 10.29 13.59
CA GLU A 125 -10.98 9.28 13.45
C GLU A 125 -11.01 8.65 12.06
N PHE A 126 -12.21 8.39 11.52
CA PHE A 126 -12.38 7.91 10.15
C PHE A 126 -11.85 8.92 9.14
N THR A 127 -12.26 10.18 9.27
CA THR A 127 -11.79 11.28 8.39
C THR A 127 -10.29 11.51 8.55
N GLY A 128 -9.78 11.47 9.78
CA GLY A 128 -8.34 11.53 10.06
C GLY A 128 -7.57 10.39 9.39
N PHE A 129 -8.11 9.17 9.42
CA PHE A 129 -7.53 8.01 8.74
C PHE A 129 -7.49 8.23 7.24
N PHE A 130 -8.62 8.60 6.64
CA PHE A 130 -8.74 8.88 5.21
C PHE A 130 -7.75 9.94 4.74
N VAL A 131 -7.69 11.09 5.42
CA VAL A 131 -6.78 12.19 5.04
C VAL A 131 -5.32 11.73 5.09
N ASN A 132 -4.93 10.94 6.09
CA ASN A 132 -3.57 10.39 6.15
C ASN A 132 -3.28 9.45 4.97
N GLN A 133 -4.26 8.66 4.52
CA GLN A 133 -4.11 7.80 3.35
C GLN A 133 -3.99 8.61 2.06
N VAL A 134 -4.78 9.67 1.88
CA VAL A 134 -4.75 10.51 0.66
C VAL A 134 -3.34 11.02 0.38
N GLY A 135 -2.68 11.65 1.36
CA GLY A 135 -1.32 12.18 1.18
C GLY A 135 -0.33 11.10 0.74
N SER A 136 -0.34 9.96 1.43
CA SER A 136 0.55 8.84 1.10
C SER A 136 0.29 8.30 -0.30
N LYS A 137 -0.98 8.14 -0.72
CA LYS A 137 -1.32 7.53 -2.01
C LYS A 137 -1.03 8.44 -3.19
N LEU A 138 -1.32 9.74 -3.05
CA LEU A 138 -0.94 10.74 -4.05
C LEU A 138 0.57 10.75 -4.29
N GLY A 139 1.37 10.77 -3.22
CA GLY A 139 2.83 10.74 -3.34
C GLY A 139 3.34 9.44 -3.97
N SER A 140 2.77 8.29 -3.60
CA SER A 140 3.17 7.01 -4.22
C SER A 140 2.88 6.97 -5.72
N MET A 141 1.72 7.47 -6.16
CA MET A 141 1.35 7.47 -7.57
C MET A 141 2.23 8.43 -8.39
N PHE A 142 2.48 9.62 -7.85
CA PHE A 142 3.40 10.57 -8.46
C PHE A 142 4.80 9.96 -8.64
N ALA A 143 5.31 9.27 -7.62
CA ALA A 143 6.60 8.60 -7.67
C ALA A 143 6.63 7.44 -8.68
N CYS A 144 5.62 6.57 -8.68
CA CYS A 144 5.53 5.44 -9.60
C CYS A 144 5.56 5.90 -11.07
N GLN A 145 4.92 7.02 -11.40
CA GLN A 145 5.01 7.57 -12.74
C GLN A 145 6.42 8.07 -13.07
N MET A 146 6.99 8.93 -12.21
CA MET A 146 8.30 9.54 -12.45
C MET A 146 9.40 8.49 -12.59
N LEU A 147 9.26 7.38 -11.86
CA LEU A 147 10.19 6.27 -11.87
C LEU A 147 9.83 5.18 -12.89
N GLY A 148 8.70 5.29 -13.59
CA GLY A 148 8.20 4.24 -14.49
C GLY A 148 9.18 3.89 -15.62
N SER A 149 9.89 4.89 -16.16
CA SER A 149 10.93 4.69 -17.18
C SER A 149 12.16 3.95 -16.63
N ILE A 150 12.48 4.15 -15.35
CA ILE A 150 13.58 3.46 -14.65
C ILE A 150 13.16 2.01 -14.32
N ALA A 151 11.92 1.82 -13.91
CA ALA A 151 11.35 0.51 -13.62
C ALA A 151 11.27 -0.40 -14.86
N ALA A 152 11.00 0.19 -16.04
CA ALA A 152 10.88 -0.54 -17.31
C ALA A 152 12.21 -1.11 -17.82
N LYS A 153 13.36 -0.65 -17.32
CA LYS A 153 14.67 -1.14 -17.77
C LYS A 153 14.97 -2.51 -17.19
N GLU A 154 14.98 -3.55 -18.02
CA GLU A 154 15.32 -4.91 -17.57
C GLU A 154 16.83 -5.07 -17.35
N TYR A 155 17.17 -5.81 -16.28
CA TYR A 155 18.54 -6.17 -15.94
C TYR A 155 18.64 -7.69 -15.86
N THR A 156 19.62 -8.26 -16.57
CA THR A 156 19.90 -9.71 -16.55
C THR A 156 20.49 -10.15 -15.21
N ASN A 157 21.27 -9.28 -14.56
CA ASN A 157 21.86 -9.57 -13.25
C ASN A 157 20.79 -9.49 -12.14
N PRO A 158 20.54 -10.58 -11.39
CA PRO A 158 19.47 -10.64 -10.40
C PRO A 158 19.72 -9.72 -9.19
N PHE A 159 20.98 -9.51 -8.80
CA PHE A 159 21.34 -8.62 -7.70
C PHE A 159 21.11 -7.15 -8.08
N ILE A 160 21.45 -6.75 -9.31
CA ILE A 160 21.19 -5.39 -9.81
C ILE A 160 19.69 -5.15 -9.90
N ARG A 161 18.92 -6.13 -10.41
CA ARG A 161 17.46 -6.07 -10.46
C ARG A 161 16.87 -5.89 -9.06
N TRP A 162 17.28 -6.73 -8.10
CA TRP A 162 16.84 -6.63 -6.72
C TRP A 162 17.17 -5.27 -6.10
N THR A 163 18.43 -4.81 -6.22
CA THR A 163 18.85 -3.52 -5.66
C THR A 163 18.05 -2.35 -6.23
N ARG A 164 17.80 -2.37 -7.54
CA ARG A 164 16.94 -1.38 -8.22
C ARG A 164 15.53 -1.41 -7.64
N ASP A 165 14.93 -2.58 -7.49
CA ASP A 165 13.55 -2.71 -6.98
C ASP A 165 13.43 -2.16 -5.56
N GLN A 166 14.41 -2.43 -4.70
CA GLN A 166 14.46 -1.87 -3.36
C GLN A 166 14.67 -0.34 -3.37
N ALA A 167 15.50 0.18 -4.27
CA ALA A 167 15.70 1.62 -4.42
C ALA A 167 14.43 2.33 -4.94
N LEU A 168 13.71 1.73 -5.88
CA LEU A 168 12.44 2.23 -6.39
C LEU A 168 11.40 2.27 -5.28
N LEU A 169 11.25 1.17 -4.51
CA LEU A 169 10.34 1.11 -3.38
C LEU A 169 10.66 2.16 -2.31
N ALA A 170 11.94 2.30 -1.94
CA ALA A 170 12.38 3.30 -0.98
C ALA A 170 12.04 4.73 -1.45
N SER A 171 12.21 5.00 -2.75
CA SER A 171 11.89 6.28 -3.39
C SER A 171 10.39 6.56 -3.38
N VAL A 172 9.56 5.57 -3.75
CA VAL A 172 8.10 5.68 -3.69
C VAL A 172 7.63 5.98 -2.27
N ASN A 173 8.16 5.28 -1.27
CA ASN A 173 7.84 5.51 0.14
C ASN A 173 8.32 6.87 0.64
N PHE A 174 9.47 7.35 0.16
CA PHE A 174 10.01 8.66 0.51
C PHE A 174 9.11 9.79 -0.03
N VAL A 175 8.74 9.73 -1.31
CA VAL A 175 7.83 10.72 -1.91
C VAL A 175 6.45 10.66 -1.24
N SER A 176 5.94 9.47 -0.95
CA SER A 176 4.71 9.29 -0.16
C SER A 176 4.80 10.02 1.19
N THR A 177 5.94 9.92 1.86
CA THR A 177 6.19 10.60 3.14
C THR A 177 6.19 12.12 2.98
N ILE A 178 6.80 12.65 1.91
CA ILE A 178 6.78 14.09 1.60
C ILE A 178 5.35 14.59 1.42
N PHE A 179 4.51 13.88 0.67
CA PHE A 179 3.12 14.29 0.44
C PHE A 179 2.24 14.22 1.69
N VAL A 180 2.68 13.53 2.76
CA VAL A 180 2.02 13.54 4.07
C VAL A 180 2.43 14.76 4.92
N VAL A 181 3.53 15.45 4.61
CA VAL A 181 4.04 16.59 5.40
C VAL A 181 3.02 17.72 5.57
N PRO A 182 2.30 18.19 4.53
CA PRO A 182 1.30 19.25 4.69
C PRO A 182 0.19 18.86 5.68
N ILE A 183 -0.30 17.62 5.60
CA ILE A 183 -1.30 17.09 6.53
C ILE A 183 -0.74 17.03 7.95
N ALA A 184 0.51 16.62 8.09
CA ALA A 184 1.18 16.55 9.38
C ALA A 184 1.37 17.93 10.02
N LEU A 185 1.71 18.95 9.23
CA LEU A 185 1.80 20.35 9.67
C LEU A 185 0.46 20.86 10.19
N VAL A 186 -0.62 20.70 9.42
CA VAL A 186 -1.97 21.12 9.81
C VAL A 186 -2.43 20.37 11.06
N SER A 187 -2.10 19.08 11.17
CA SER A 187 -2.45 18.23 12.31
C SER A 187 -1.49 18.38 13.51
N ARG A 188 -0.52 19.30 13.45
CA ARG A 188 0.54 19.51 14.47
C ARG A 188 1.31 18.24 14.83
N LYS A 189 1.47 17.31 13.89
CA LYS A 189 2.26 16.09 14.05
C LYS A 189 3.76 16.37 13.87
N ASN A 190 4.59 15.57 14.52
CA ASN A 190 6.04 15.73 14.45
C ASN A 190 6.60 15.21 13.10
N ILE A 191 7.09 16.12 12.26
CA ILE A 191 7.68 15.80 10.95
C ILE A 191 8.90 14.89 11.08
N LYS A 192 9.76 15.12 12.08
CA LYS A 192 10.95 14.27 12.31
C LYS A 192 10.55 12.82 12.55
N GLN A 193 9.42 12.58 13.24
CA GLN A 193 8.92 11.23 13.45
C GLN A 193 8.46 10.57 12.15
N LEU A 194 7.93 11.31 11.17
CA LEU A 194 7.57 10.76 9.85
C LEU A 194 8.80 10.21 9.12
N PHE A 195 9.86 11.01 9.00
CA PHE A 195 11.09 10.57 8.33
C PHE A 195 11.82 9.47 9.11
N THR A 196 11.81 9.54 10.45
CA THR A 196 12.35 8.46 11.28
C THR A 196 11.59 7.15 11.05
N LYS A 197 10.26 7.20 10.93
CA LYS A 197 9.45 6.03 10.60
C LYS A 197 9.76 5.49 9.21
N TRP A 198 9.89 6.36 8.21
CA TRP A 198 10.29 5.97 6.86
C TRP A 198 11.62 5.21 6.85
N VAL A 199 12.67 5.75 7.50
CA VAL A 199 13.98 5.07 7.58
C VAL A 199 13.85 3.70 8.25
N LYS A 200 13.13 3.63 9.38
CA LYS A 200 12.92 2.36 10.11
C LYS A 200 12.12 1.33 9.30
N GLN A 201 11.29 1.77 8.36
CA GLN A 201 10.48 0.91 7.51
C GLN A 201 11.22 0.38 6.28
N LEU A 202 12.38 0.92 5.92
CA LEU A 202 13.15 0.44 4.76
C LEU A 202 13.41 -1.06 4.85
N TYR A 203 13.98 -1.53 5.97
CA TYR A 203 14.33 -2.93 6.15
C TYR A 203 13.10 -3.87 6.19
N PRO A 204 12.05 -3.61 7.01
CA PRO A 204 10.80 -4.36 6.93
C PRO A 204 10.20 -4.46 5.54
N ASN A 205 10.21 -3.35 4.78
CA ASN A 205 9.64 -3.30 3.44
C ASN A 205 10.44 -4.15 2.45
N MET A 206 11.77 -4.23 2.60
CA MET A 206 12.61 -5.11 1.78
C MET A 206 12.24 -6.58 1.97
N ILE A 207 12.11 -7.03 3.23
CA ILE A 207 11.72 -8.42 3.55
C ILE A 207 10.32 -8.71 3.01
N LEU A 208 9.38 -7.78 3.19
CA LEU A 208 8.02 -7.91 2.68
C LEU A 208 8.02 -8.08 1.16
N CYS A 209 8.72 -7.22 0.42
CA CYS A 209 8.76 -7.29 -1.04
C CYS A 209 9.38 -8.59 -1.55
N ASP A 210 10.46 -9.07 -0.92
CA ASP A 210 11.07 -10.35 -1.27
C ASP A 210 10.12 -11.52 -0.97
N SER A 211 9.41 -11.46 0.16
CA SER A 211 8.39 -12.46 0.53
C SER A 211 7.25 -12.49 -0.48
N VAL A 212 6.72 -11.32 -0.86
CA VAL A 212 5.66 -11.21 -1.87
C VAL A 212 6.13 -11.78 -3.20
N GLY A 213 7.35 -11.43 -3.65
CA GLY A 213 7.93 -11.96 -4.88
C GLY A 213 8.05 -13.49 -4.86
N HIS A 214 8.54 -14.05 -3.74
CA HIS A 214 8.65 -15.50 -3.55
C HIS A 214 7.28 -16.19 -3.63
N PHE A 215 6.30 -15.77 -2.83
CA PHE A 215 4.98 -16.42 -2.81
C PHE A 215 4.20 -16.22 -4.12
N MET A 216 4.38 -15.08 -4.80
CA MET A 216 3.79 -14.87 -6.13
C MET A 216 4.31 -15.89 -7.14
N SER A 217 5.61 -16.22 -7.11
CA SER A 217 6.21 -17.22 -8.00
C SER A 217 5.72 -18.65 -7.74
N LEU A 218 5.28 -18.96 -6.52
CA LEU A 218 4.68 -20.24 -6.16
C LEU A 218 3.21 -20.32 -6.59
N SER A 219 2.51 -19.19 -6.58
CA SER A 219 1.08 -19.09 -6.93
C SER A 219 0.80 -19.00 -8.44
N SER A 220 1.83 -18.89 -9.28
CA SER A 220 1.69 -18.80 -10.75
C SER A 220 1.47 -20.15 -11.46
N PHE A 221 1.06 -21.19 -10.71
CA PHE A 221 0.58 -22.47 -11.21
C PHE A 221 -0.95 -22.51 -11.30
#